data_AF-A0A519Y012-F1
#
_entry.id   AF-A0A519Y012-F1
#
_cell.length_a   1.000
_cell.length_b   1.000
_cell.length_c   1.000
_cell.angle_alpha   90.00
_cell.angle_beta   90.00
_cell.angle_gamma   90.00
#
_symmetry.space_group_name_H-M   'P 1'
#
loop_
_entity.id
_entity.type
_entity.pdbx_description
1 polymer ?
#
loop_
_entity_poly.entity_id
_entity_poly.type
_entity_poly.pdbx_seq_one_letter_code
_entity_poly.pdbx_strand_id
1 'polypeptide(L)'
;MSIKVAKYTFGSWLRKGIGGRIITVDNLGSGAASGALRSDVKIEVNVNDHPQPKIFQLLGPGDIIGINPAMVVRTEPLNWISNFEPNYLPFIEFYDEDFLWRYTPANANGDKLRPWLSLIVLKEGEQPGTGEFTFNEKKLPLPSVTVKSAHTLPPANQVWAWSHVHVNEGHDSTTEFEAFLKTLTDLDNENSDKIIGRLMCPRKLESNTAYRAFLIPTFETGRLSGLGLDNSVIDAQQASWNGSSNNIEFPVYYHWFFKTGDNQDFESLVKILEPRIMDSRLGIRDMDGSSPGFGLTEGTD
;
A
#
# COMPACT_ATOMS: atom_id res chain seq x y z
N MET A 1 35.52 -6.10 -11.59
CA MET A 1 34.26 -5.35 -11.82
C MET A 1 33.47 -5.38 -10.52
N SER A 2 33.28 -4.23 -9.88
CA SER A 2 32.39 -4.12 -8.71
C SER A 2 30.96 -4.07 -9.24
N ILE A 3 30.13 -5.05 -8.87
CA ILE A 3 28.69 -5.02 -9.16
C ILE A 3 28.07 -4.01 -8.21
N LYS A 4 27.54 -2.91 -8.76
CA LYS A 4 26.76 -1.95 -7.98
C LYS A 4 25.37 -2.55 -7.77
N VAL A 5 25.13 -3.07 -6.57
CA VAL A 5 23.81 -3.57 -6.16
C VAL A 5 22.92 -2.38 -5.82
N ALA A 6 21.68 -2.38 -6.30
CA ALA A 6 20.70 -1.36 -5.92
C ALA A 6 20.40 -1.48 -4.42
N LYS A 7 20.34 -0.35 -3.72
CA LYS A 7 19.94 -0.30 -2.31
C LYS A 7 18.65 0.52 -2.20
N TYR A 8 17.77 0.10 -1.31
CA TYR A 8 16.47 0.71 -1.08
C TYR A 8 16.23 0.88 0.42
N THR A 9 15.46 1.90 0.80
CA THR A 9 15.00 2.10 2.18
C THR A 9 13.49 2.23 2.20
N PHE A 10 12.85 1.60 3.20
CA PHE A 10 11.40 1.55 3.34
C PHE A 10 10.98 2.20 4.65
N GLY A 11 9.94 3.03 4.60
CA GLY A 11 9.28 3.61 5.76
C GLY A 11 7.82 3.17 5.85
N SER A 12 7.33 2.83 7.04
CA SER A 12 5.94 2.41 7.24
C SER A 12 4.93 3.51 6.87
N TRP A 13 5.31 4.77 7.06
CA TRP A 13 4.52 5.95 6.72
C TRP A 13 5.42 7.19 6.68
N LEU A 14 4.96 8.25 6.02
CA LEU A 14 5.59 9.57 6.08
C LEU A 14 4.51 10.64 6.04
N ARG A 15 4.69 11.68 6.86
CA ARG A 15 3.83 12.87 6.85
C ARG A 15 4.66 14.13 7.01
N LYS A 16 4.36 15.15 6.20
CA LYS A 16 5.02 16.46 6.26
C LYS A 16 4.15 17.51 6.94
N GLY A 17 4.79 18.59 7.38
CA GLY A 17 4.13 19.81 7.83
C GLY A 17 3.23 19.64 9.07
N ILE A 18 2.16 20.43 9.11
CA ILE A 18 1.29 20.57 10.29
C ILE A 18 0.53 19.29 10.66
N GLY A 19 0.32 18.38 9.69
CA GLY A 19 -0.33 17.10 9.95
C GLY A 19 0.48 16.17 10.86
N GLY A 20 1.79 16.40 11.01
CA GLY A 20 2.63 15.72 12.01
C GLY A 20 2.38 16.19 13.45
N ARG A 21 1.52 17.19 13.67
CA ARG A 21 1.15 17.72 14.99
C ARG A 21 -0.25 17.31 15.45
N ILE A 22 -0.92 16.41 14.73
CA ILE A 22 -2.19 15.81 15.16
C ILE A 22 -1.95 15.09 16.49
N ILE A 23 -2.82 15.31 17.47
CA ILE A 23 -2.69 14.73 18.82
C ILE A 23 -3.45 13.41 18.97
N THR A 24 -4.53 13.23 18.23
CA THR A 24 -5.38 12.04 18.33
C THR A 24 -4.69 10.85 17.66
N VAL A 25 -4.38 9.81 18.43
CA VAL A 25 -3.74 8.59 17.93
C VAL A 25 -4.71 7.76 17.09
N ASP A 26 -4.20 7.09 16.05
CA ASP A 26 -4.96 6.20 15.19
C ASP A 26 -5.44 4.96 15.98
N ASN A 27 -6.75 4.74 15.98
CA ASN A 27 -7.39 3.59 16.61
C ASN A 27 -7.26 2.29 15.79
N LEU A 28 -6.57 2.34 14.64
CA LEU A 28 -6.33 1.21 13.75
C LEU A 28 -7.62 0.45 13.39
N GLY A 29 -8.73 1.17 13.20
CA GLY A 29 -10.01 0.58 12.81
C GLY A 29 -10.75 -0.15 13.93
N SER A 30 -10.41 0.10 15.20
CA SER A 30 -11.09 -0.52 16.36
C SER A 30 -12.53 -0.01 16.61
N GLY A 31 -13.07 0.86 15.75
CA GLY A 31 -14.41 1.42 15.85
C GLY A 31 -14.40 2.96 15.88
N ALA A 32 -15.58 3.57 15.91
CA ALA A 32 -15.71 5.03 16.07
C ALA A 32 -15.48 5.41 17.54
N ALA A 33 -14.64 6.41 17.79
CA ALA A 33 -14.71 7.16 19.04
C ALA A 33 -15.83 8.21 18.88
N SER A 34 -16.45 8.65 19.97
CA SER A 34 -17.38 9.78 19.87
C SER A 34 -16.58 11.06 19.64
N GLY A 35 -16.80 11.75 18.51
CA GLY A 35 -16.97 13.21 18.59
C GLY A 35 -16.19 14.17 17.71
N ALA A 36 -15.44 13.77 16.66
CA ALA A 36 -14.82 14.79 15.79
C ALA A 36 -14.82 14.41 14.30
N LEU A 37 -15.26 15.33 13.44
CA LEU A 37 -15.23 15.18 11.97
C LEU A 37 -13.83 15.32 11.37
N ARG A 38 -12.95 16.02 12.09
CA ARG A 38 -11.60 16.41 11.66
C ARG A 38 -10.61 16.25 12.81
N SER A 39 -9.33 16.21 12.46
CA SER A 39 -8.27 16.23 13.45
C SER A 39 -7.98 17.63 13.92
N ASP A 40 -7.76 17.74 15.23
CA ASP A 40 -7.31 18.96 15.87
C ASP A 40 -5.79 19.02 15.93
N VAL A 41 -5.25 20.21 15.70
CA VAL A 41 -3.86 20.57 15.97
C VAL A 41 -3.84 21.77 16.90
N LYS A 42 -3.06 21.66 17.98
CA LYS A 42 -2.80 22.77 18.89
C LYS A 42 -1.60 23.58 18.40
N ILE A 43 -1.83 24.85 18.13
CA ILE A 43 -0.79 25.83 17.77
C ILE A 43 -0.73 26.87 18.88
N GLU A 44 0.47 27.19 19.33
CA GLU A 44 0.71 28.27 20.27
C GLU A 44 1.14 29.53 19.50
N VAL A 45 0.45 30.63 19.73
CA VAL A 45 0.76 31.93 19.13
C VAL A 45 1.15 32.89 20.25
N ASN A 46 2.33 33.51 20.16
CA ASN A 46 2.75 34.51 21.14
C ASN A 46 2.14 35.88 20.78
N VAL A 47 1.40 36.47 21.72
CA VAL A 47 0.84 37.82 21.61
C VAL A 47 1.41 38.64 22.76
N ASN A 48 2.28 39.61 22.47
CA ASN A 48 3.00 40.42 23.47
C ASN A 48 3.71 39.55 24.53
N ASP A 49 4.50 38.57 24.08
CA ASP A 49 5.20 37.59 24.95
C ASP A 49 4.31 36.70 25.83
N HIS A 50 3.00 36.69 25.58
CA HIS A 50 2.07 35.78 26.22
C HIS A 50 1.65 34.66 25.26
N PRO A 51 1.94 33.38 25.57
CA PRO A 51 1.52 32.25 24.74
C PRO A 51 0.00 32.11 24.76
N GLN A 52 -0.61 32.07 23.58
CA GLN A 52 -2.05 31.88 23.38
C GLN A 52 -2.27 30.57 22.61
N PRO A 53 -2.77 29.50 23.28
CA PRO A 53 -3.08 28.25 22.59
C PRO A 53 -4.33 28.41 21.72
N LYS A 54 -4.24 27.97 20.47
CA LYS A 54 -5.34 27.88 19.51
C LYS A 54 -5.44 26.47 18.96
N ILE A 55 -6.66 26.01 18.74
CA ILE A 55 -6.95 24.71 18.14
C ILE A 55 -7.44 24.96 16.71
N PHE A 56 -6.79 24.33 15.75
CA PHE A 56 -7.16 24.37 14.34
C PHE A 56 -7.58 22.99 13.88
N GLN A 57 -8.60 22.94 13.02
CA GLN A 57 -9.00 21.72 12.33
C GLN A 57 -8.23 21.59 11.02
N LEU A 58 -7.68 20.42 10.76
CA LEU A 58 -7.05 20.10 9.48
C LEU A 58 -8.05 19.50 8.50
N LEU A 59 -7.81 19.73 7.21
CA LEU A 59 -8.54 19.04 6.14
C LEU A 59 -8.33 17.53 6.28
N GLY A 60 -9.44 16.79 6.29
CA GLY A 60 -9.46 15.33 6.41
C GLY A 60 -10.03 14.66 5.17
N PRO A 61 -10.26 13.34 5.22
CA PRO A 61 -10.77 12.57 4.07
C PRO A 61 -12.14 13.07 3.61
N GLY A 62 -12.97 13.54 4.54
CA GLY A 62 -14.29 14.11 4.24
C GLY A 62 -14.27 15.42 3.46
N ASP A 63 -13.12 16.09 3.35
CA ASP A 63 -12.96 17.32 2.58
C ASP A 63 -12.48 17.06 1.14
N ILE A 64 -12.22 15.79 0.78
CA ILE A 64 -11.64 15.39 -0.51
C ILE A 64 -12.68 14.69 -1.39
N ILE A 65 -12.98 15.30 -2.54
CA ILE A 65 -13.97 14.80 -3.51
C ILE A 65 -13.34 14.33 -4.83
N GLY A 66 -12.08 13.94 -4.79
CA GLY A 66 -11.33 13.46 -5.96
C GLY A 66 -9.84 13.70 -5.81
N ILE A 67 -9.05 13.09 -6.70
CA ILE A 67 -7.60 13.30 -6.77
C ILE A 67 -7.24 13.74 -8.19
N ASN A 68 -6.12 14.43 -8.34
CA ASN A 68 -5.53 14.65 -9.65
C ASN A 68 -4.89 13.34 -10.14
N PRO A 69 -5.32 12.75 -11.27
CA PRO A 69 -4.73 11.51 -11.79
C PRO A 69 -3.23 11.60 -12.06
N ALA A 70 -2.70 12.81 -12.31
CA ALA A 70 -1.27 13.03 -12.50
C ALA A 70 -0.42 12.73 -11.24
N MET A 71 -1.05 12.59 -10.06
CA MET A 71 -0.37 12.11 -8.85
C MET A 71 0.08 10.65 -8.96
N VAL A 72 -0.56 9.86 -9.81
CA VAL A 72 -0.26 8.45 -10.01
C VAL A 72 0.93 8.33 -10.95
N VAL A 73 2.05 7.79 -10.46
CA VAL A 73 3.27 7.60 -11.27
C VAL A 73 3.31 6.21 -11.92
N ARG A 74 2.73 5.21 -11.26
CA ARG A 74 2.73 3.83 -11.74
C ARG A 74 1.57 3.04 -11.17
N THR A 75 1.04 2.15 -11.99
CA THR A 75 0.21 1.03 -11.54
C THR A 75 0.87 -0.28 -11.91
N GLU A 76 0.77 -1.26 -11.03
CA GLU A 76 1.09 -2.64 -11.33
C GLU A 76 -0.12 -3.48 -10.88
N PRO A 77 -0.77 -4.23 -11.77
CA PRO A 77 -0.43 -4.43 -13.18
C PRO A 77 -0.67 -3.16 -14.01
N LEU A 78 -0.04 -3.07 -15.18
CA LEU A 78 -0.34 -1.99 -16.13
C LEU A 78 -1.79 -2.08 -16.62
N ASN A 79 -2.39 -0.93 -16.90
CA ASN A 79 -3.74 -0.90 -17.47
C ASN A 79 -3.79 -1.69 -18.79
N TRP A 80 -4.81 -2.53 -18.93
CA TRP A 80 -5.05 -3.42 -20.08
C TRP A 80 -4.06 -4.57 -20.28
N ILE A 81 -3.13 -4.81 -19.36
CA ILE A 81 -2.31 -6.03 -19.44
C ILE A 81 -3.18 -7.27 -19.29
N SER A 82 -2.88 -8.32 -20.07
CA SER A 82 -3.73 -9.51 -20.16
C SER A 82 -3.14 -10.77 -19.53
N ASN A 83 -1.88 -10.72 -19.12
CA ASN A 83 -1.09 -11.86 -18.69
C ASN A 83 -0.29 -11.61 -17.41
N PHE A 84 -0.82 -10.78 -16.49
CA PHE A 84 -0.14 -10.51 -15.22
C PHE A 84 0.01 -11.78 -14.38
N GLU A 85 1.15 -11.94 -13.70
CA GLU A 85 1.38 -13.11 -12.87
C GLU A 85 0.49 -13.09 -11.60
N PRO A 86 -0.32 -14.14 -11.38
CA PRO A 86 -1.32 -14.12 -10.30
C PRO A 86 -0.75 -14.20 -8.88
N ASN A 87 0.55 -14.50 -8.75
CA ASN A 87 1.26 -14.58 -7.47
C ASN A 87 1.75 -13.22 -6.94
N TYR A 88 1.80 -12.19 -7.79
CA TYR A 88 2.17 -10.84 -7.38
C TYR A 88 0.99 -10.05 -6.83
N LEU A 89 1.31 -9.09 -5.94
CA LEU A 89 0.32 -8.19 -5.36
C LEU A 89 0.18 -6.93 -6.23
N PRO A 90 -1.04 -6.57 -6.66
CA PRO A 90 -1.27 -5.29 -7.32
C PRO A 90 -0.92 -4.11 -6.43
N PHE A 91 -0.40 -3.03 -7.02
CA PHE A 91 -0.10 -1.79 -6.34
C PHE A 91 -0.28 -0.55 -7.23
N ILE A 92 -0.34 0.60 -6.58
CA ILE A 92 -0.33 1.93 -7.19
C ILE A 92 0.70 2.79 -6.46
N GLU A 93 1.42 3.61 -7.20
CA GLU A 93 2.46 4.50 -6.69
C GLU A 93 2.10 5.96 -6.94
N PHE A 94 2.41 6.80 -5.96
CA PHE A 94 2.17 8.23 -5.98
C PHE A 94 3.48 9.01 -5.93
N TYR A 95 3.51 10.13 -6.65
CA TYR A 95 4.67 11.02 -6.71
C TYR A 95 4.98 11.64 -5.35
N ASP A 96 4.02 12.33 -4.74
CA ASP A 96 4.19 12.92 -3.42
C ASP A 96 4.32 11.81 -2.35
N GLU A 97 5.41 11.84 -1.60
CA GLU A 97 5.75 10.76 -0.68
C GLU A 97 4.83 10.68 0.55
N ASP A 98 4.20 11.79 0.92
CA ASP A 98 3.28 11.86 2.04
C ASP A 98 1.81 11.69 1.62
N PHE A 99 1.54 11.55 0.31
CA PHE A 99 0.19 11.60 -0.24
C PHE A 99 -0.76 10.62 0.44
N LEU A 100 -0.31 9.39 0.68
CA LEU A 100 -1.09 8.32 1.29
C LEU A 100 -1.50 8.60 2.74
N TRP A 101 -0.82 9.50 3.45
CA TRP A 101 -1.10 9.85 4.86
C TRP A 101 -1.46 11.32 5.08
N ARG A 102 -1.37 12.15 4.03
CA ARG A 102 -1.61 13.61 4.06
C ARG A 102 -2.94 13.98 4.72
N TYR A 103 -4.00 13.24 4.38
CA TYR A 103 -5.35 13.47 4.90
C TYR A 103 -5.78 12.44 5.95
N THR A 104 -4.89 11.58 6.43
CA THR A 104 -5.27 10.63 7.49
C THR A 104 -5.55 11.41 8.78
N PRO A 105 -6.75 11.27 9.40
CA PRO A 105 -7.20 12.15 10.46
C PRO A 105 -6.74 11.69 11.86
N ALA A 106 -5.51 11.16 11.94
CA ALA A 106 -4.94 10.65 13.16
C ALA A 106 -3.40 10.70 13.12
N ASN A 107 -2.79 10.67 14.30
CA ASN A 107 -1.37 10.45 14.52
C ASN A 107 -1.04 8.96 14.55
N ALA A 108 0.21 8.60 14.28
CA ALA A 108 0.65 7.21 14.31
C ALA A 108 0.44 6.56 15.69
N ASN A 109 0.06 5.29 15.68
CA ASN A 109 0.00 4.41 16.83
C ASN A 109 1.24 3.53 16.82
N GLY A 110 2.31 3.99 17.48
CA GLY A 110 3.65 3.41 17.33
C GLY A 110 4.11 3.51 15.87
N ASP A 111 4.48 2.37 15.27
CA ASP A 111 4.97 2.31 13.88
C ASP A 111 3.84 2.23 12.84
N LYS A 112 2.57 2.35 13.26
CA LYS A 112 1.39 2.10 12.42
C LYS A 112 0.57 3.37 12.21
N LEU A 113 0.21 3.63 10.97
CA LEU A 113 -0.70 4.70 10.59
C LEU A 113 -1.49 4.28 9.35
N ARG A 114 -2.83 4.31 9.42
CA ARG A 114 -3.65 3.94 8.26
C ARG A 114 -3.51 5.00 7.15
N PRO A 115 -3.34 4.62 5.88
CA PRO A 115 -3.48 5.56 4.77
C PRO A 115 -4.94 6.02 4.64
N TRP A 116 -5.17 7.23 4.13
CA TRP A 116 -6.53 7.73 3.88
C TRP A 116 -7.18 7.11 2.64
N LEU A 117 -6.39 6.38 1.85
CA LEU A 117 -6.79 5.63 0.66
C LEU A 117 -6.52 4.15 0.83
N SER A 118 -7.31 3.33 0.15
CA SER A 118 -7.14 1.90 0.04
C SER A 118 -7.26 1.45 -1.41
N LEU A 119 -6.45 0.46 -1.79
CA LEU A 119 -6.52 -0.18 -3.08
C LEU A 119 -7.27 -1.50 -2.95
N ILE A 120 -8.36 -1.64 -3.70
CA ILE A 120 -9.12 -2.89 -3.78
C ILE A 120 -9.10 -3.42 -5.21
N VAL A 121 -9.00 -4.74 -5.34
CA VAL A 121 -8.92 -5.43 -6.63
C VAL A 121 -10.04 -6.47 -6.64
N LEU A 122 -10.97 -6.29 -7.57
CA LEU A 122 -12.22 -7.03 -7.61
C LEU A 122 -12.33 -7.78 -8.93
N LYS A 123 -12.79 -9.03 -8.88
CA LYS A 123 -13.02 -9.85 -10.06
C LYS A 123 -14.16 -9.28 -10.89
N GLU A 124 -13.90 -9.15 -12.18
CA GLU A 124 -14.92 -8.86 -13.17
C GLU A 124 -15.61 -10.17 -13.56
N GLY A 125 -16.94 -10.12 -13.70
CA GLY A 125 -17.71 -11.28 -14.11
C GLY A 125 -17.65 -11.46 -15.62
N GLU A 126 -17.76 -12.70 -16.09
CA GLU A 126 -17.85 -12.98 -17.54
C GLU A 126 -19.06 -12.29 -18.18
N GLN A 127 -20.14 -12.13 -17.41
CA GLN A 127 -21.32 -11.38 -17.81
C GLN A 127 -21.51 -10.14 -16.92
N PRO A 128 -22.09 -9.05 -17.44
CA PRO A 128 -22.41 -7.87 -16.66
C PRO A 128 -23.19 -8.23 -15.39
N GLY A 129 -22.72 -7.75 -14.24
CA GLY A 129 -23.37 -8.00 -12.96
C GLY A 129 -23.12 -9.37 -12.34
N THR A 130 -22.26 -10.22 -12.90
CA THR A 130 -21.89 -11.53 -12.29
C THR A 130 -20.60 -11.49 -11.46
N GLY A 131 -19.80 -10.41 -11.57
CA GLY A 131 -18.55 -10.24 -10.83
C GLY A 131 -18.72 -9.85 -9.36
N GLU A 132 -17.61 -9.49 -8.71
CA GLU A 132 -17.58 -9.08 -7.29
C GLU A 132 -18.10 -7.65 -7.05
N PHE A 133 -18.38 -6.91 -8.13
CA PHE A 133 -18.79 -5.51 -8.06
C PHE A 133 -19.83 -5.12 -9.13
N THR A 134 -20.43 -3.96 -8.94
CA THR A 134 -21.16 -3.20 -9.96
C THR A 134 -20.51 -1.82 -10.05
N PHE A 135 -20.04 -1.42 -11.24
CA PHE A 135 -19.35 -0.14 -11.43
C PHE A 135 -20.23 0.83 -12.22
N ASN A 136 -20.46 2.02 -11.64
CA ASN A 136 -21.17 3.12 -12.27
C ASN A 136 -20.17 4.23 -12.61
N GLU A 137 -19.59 4.13 -13.81
CA GLU A 137 -18.60 5.09 -14.31
C GLU A 137 -19.17 6.49 -14.57
N LYS A 138 -20.49 6.58 -14.78
CA LYS A 138 -21.18 7.83 -15.17
C LYS A 138 -21.82 8.56 -13.99
N LYS A 139 -21.65 8.07 -12.76
CA LYS A 139 -22.17 8.75 -11.57
C LYS A 139 -21.45 10.09 -11.39
N LEU A 140 -22.19 11.09 -10.94
CA LEU A 140 -21.67 12.42 -10.60
C LEU A 140 -21.80 12.64 -9.08
N PRO A 141 -20.87 13.38 -8.44
CA PRO A 141 -19.70 14.02 -9.05
C PRO A 141 -18.55 13.05 -9.39
N LEU A 142 -18.53 11.87 -8.78
CA LEU A 142 -17.53 10.84 -8.99
C LEU A 142 -18.16 9.52 -9.45
N PRO A 143 -17.44 8.71 -10.26
CA PRO A 143 -17.75 7.30 -10.45
C PRO A 143 -17.89 6.58 -9.11
N SER A 144 -18.73 5.55 -9.07
CA SER A 144 -18.86 4.72 -7.87
C SER A 144 -18.80 3.23 -8.17
N VAL A 145 -18.32 2.47 -7.19
CA VAL A 145 -18.30 1.02 -7.23
C VAL A 145 -19.07 0.45 -6.04
N THR A 146 -20.04 -0.41 -6.31
CA THR A 146 -20.71 -1.22 -5.29
C THR A 146 -19.99 -2.54 -5.16
N VAL A 147 -19.39 -2.79 -4.00
CA VAL A 147 -18.72 -4.03 -3.64
C VAL A 147 -19.74 -4.98 -3.04
N LYS A 148 -19.94 -6.15 -3.67
CA LYS A 148 -21.05 -7.03 -3.31
C LYS A 148 -20.85 -7.77 -1.99
N SER A 149 -19.61 -8.12 -1.66
CA SER A 149 -19.29 -8.87 -0.45
C SER A 149 -18.21 -8.17 0.37
N ALA A 150 -18.41 -8.07 1.69
CA ALA A 150 -17.40 -7.54 2.61
C ALA A 150 -16.08 -8.34 2.59
N HIS A 151 -16.15 -9.64 2.24
CA HIS A 151 -15.00 -10.55 2.25
C HIS A 151 -13.98 -10.25 1.15
N THR A 152 -14.32 -9.44 0.15
CA THR A 152 -13.36 -9.00 -0.88
C THR A 152 -12.56 -7.79 -0.43
N LEU A 153 -12.95 -7.14 0.67
CA LEU A 153 -12.25 -5.99 1.25
C LEU A 153 -11.23 -6.47 2.29
N PRO A 154 -10.04 -5.84 2.39
CA PRO A 154 -9.10 -6.14 3.44
C PRO A 154 -9.69 -5.80 4.81
N PRO A 155 -9.32 -6.51 5.90
CA PRO A 155 -9.73 -6.12 7.24
C PRO A 155 -9.32 -4.68 7.54
N ALA A 156 -10.27 -3.85 7.98
CA ALA A 156 -10.06 -2.42 8.22
C ALA A 156 -8.90 -2.14 9.20
N ASN A 157 -8.68 -3.06 10.16
CA ASN A 157 -7.60 -2.97 11.14
C ASN A 157 -6.22 -3.43 10.64
N GLN A 158 -6.12 -3.84 9.39
CA GLN A 158 -4.88 -4.27 8.73
C GLN A 158 -4.50 -3.38 7.55
N VAL A 159 -5.31 -2.37 7.21
CA VAL A 159 -5.06 -1.47 6.06
C VAL A 159 -3.71 -0.75 6.17
N TRP A 160 -3.27 -0.40 7.39
CA TRP A 160 -1.97 0.23 7.64
C TRP A 160 -0.77 -0.57 7.12
N ALA A 161 -0.91 -1.90 6.96
CA ALA A 161 0.18 -2.77 6.54
C ALA A 161 0.44 -2.78 5.02
N TRP A 162 -0.49 -2.21 4.23
CA TRP A 162 -0.48 -2.31 2.77
C TRP A 162 -0.02 -1.02 2.08
N SER A 163 0.54 -0.09 2.84
CA SER A 163 1.14 1.13 2.32
C SER A 163 2.52 1.34 2.90
N HIS A 164 3.46 1.85 2.11
CA HIS A 164 4.78 2.23 2.59
C HIS A 164 5.36 3.32 1.70
N VAL A 165 6.38 3.98 2.23
CA VAL A 165 7.27 4.86 1.47
C VAL A 165 8.42 4.02 0.96
N HIS A 166 8.76 4.19 -0.30
CA HIS A 166 9.89 3.54 -0.94
C HIS A 166 10.88 4.61 -1.40
N VAL A 167 12.10 4.54 -0.86
CA VAL A 167 13.22 5.40 -1.23
C VAL A 167 14.17 4.60 -2.11
N ASN A 168 14.45 5.14 -3.30
CA ASN A 168 15.35 4.55 -4.31
C ASN A 168 16.84 4.73 -3.98
N GLU A 169 17.16 4.91 -2.70
CA GLU A 169 18.49 4.98 -2.14
C GLU A 169 18.54 4.18 -0.84
N GLY A 170 19.69 3.58 -0.56
CA GLY A 170 19.92 2.88 0.68
C GLY A 170 20.67 3.74 1.68
N HIS A 171 20.19 3.74 2.90
CA HIS A 171 20.87 4.31 4.06
C HIS A 171 21.35 3.18 4.96
N ASP A 172 22.60 3.23 5.39
CA ASP A 172 23.23 2.14 6.14
C ASP A 172 22.90 2.22 7.65
N SER A 173 22.28 3.32 8.11
CA SER A 173 21.79 3.49 9.48
C SER A 173 20.52 4.34 9.57
N THR A 174 19.78 4.21 10.68
CA THR A 174 18.61 5.05 10.99
C THR A 174 18.96 6.54 11.06
N THR A 175 20.14 6.88 11.58
CA THR A 175 20.59 8.27 11.69
C THR A 175 20.83 8.91 10.32
N GLU A 176 21.42 8.17 9.38
CA GLU A 176 21.58 8.62 7.99
C GLU A 176 20.23 8.82 7.32
N PHE A 177 19.29 7.90 7.55
CA PHE A 177 17.94 8.01 7.01
C PHE A 177 17.21 9.22 7.59
N GLU A 178 17.31 9.48 8.89
CA GLU A 178 16.73 10.67 9.52
C GLU A 178 17.33 11.97 8.97
N ALA A 179 18.64 12.01 8.72
CA ALA A 179 19.29 13.16 8.10
C ALA A 179 18.75 13.39 6.69
N PHE A 180 18.60 12.32 5.89
CA PHE A 180 17.95 12.36 4.58
C PHE A 180 16.51 12.88 4.66
N LEU A 181 15.68 12.36 5.58
CA LEU A 181 14.30 12.82 5.75
C LEU A 181 14.22 14.31 6.11
N LYS A 182 15.17 14.84 6.89
CA LYS A 182 15.25 16.29 7.18
C LYS A 182 15.58 17.11 5.95
N THR A 183 16.31 16.56 4.98
CA THR A 183 16.56 17.27 3.71
C THR A 183 15.28 17.42 2.87
N LEU A 184 14.24 16.59 3.08
CA LEU A 184 12.97 16.69 2.33
C LEU A 184 12.15 17.93 2.64
N THR A 185 12.51 18.68 3.70
CA THR A 185 11.90 19.98 3.98
C THR A 185 12.53 21.13 3.20
N ASP A 186 13.68 20.89 2.55
CA ASP A 186 14.33 21.85 1.68
C ASP A 186 13.73 21.76 0.27
N LEU A 187 13.19 22.88 -0.21
CA LEU A 187 12.50 22.96 -1.51
C LEU A 187 13.47 22.92 -2.70
N ASP A 188 14.76 23.21 -2.48
CA ASP A 188 15.79 23.21 -3.52
C ASP A 188 16.54 21.86 -3.60
N ASN A 189 16.01 20.80 -2.96
CA ASN A 189 16.68 19.51 -2.86
C ASN A 189 16.54 18.67 -4.14
N GLU A 190 17.68 18.27 -4.72
CA GLU A 190 17.79 17.33 -5.86
C GLU A 190 17.16 15.94 -5.61
N ASN A 191 16.75 15.62 -4.37
CA ASN A 191 16.24 14.32 -3.96
C ASN A 191 14.70 14.17 -4.03
N SER A 192 13.95 15.18 -4.49
CA SER A 192 12.47 15.13 -4.53
C SER A 192 11.92 13.94 -5.34
N ASP A 193 12.66 13.46 -6.35
CA ASP A 193 12.21 12.40 -7.25
C ASP A 193 12.64 10.99 -6.82
N LYS A 194 13.22 10.85 -5.61
CA LYS A 194 13.78 9.58 -5.13
C LYS A 194 12.85 8.80 -4.21
N ILE A 195 11.69 9.38 -3.86
CA ILE A 195 10.74 8.82 -2.92
C ILE A 195 9.39 8.69 -3.57
N ILE A 196 8.75 7.55 -3.37
CA ILE A 196 7.38 7.30 -3.81
C ILE A 196 6.55 6.72 -2.67
N GLY A 197 5.26 7.06 -2.65
CA GLY A 197 4.28 6.40 -1.80
C GLY A 197 3.67 5.21 -2.54
N ARG A 198 3.88 3.98 -2.07
CA ARG A 198 3.30 2.77 -2.67
C ARG A 198 2.14 2.26 -1.82
N LEU A 199 0.99 2.02 -2.47
CA LEU A 199 -0.19 1.39 -1.89
C LEU A 199 -0.48 0.06 -2.60
N MET A 200 -0.59 -1.01 -1.84
CA MET A 200 -0.74 -2.38 -2.32
C MET A 200 -2.14 -2.91 -2.01
N CYS A 201 -2.59 -3.88 -2.80
CA CYS A 201 -3.80 -4.63 -2.53
C CYS A 201 -3.43 -6.05 -2.04
N PRO A 202 -3.86 -6.48 -0.84
CA PRO A 202 -3.57 -7.80 -0.31
C PRO A 202 -4.47 -8.89 -0.89
N ARG A 203 -4.60 -8.90 -2.21
CA ARG A 203 -5.46 -9.83 -2.92
C ARG A 203 -4.59 -10.87 -3.60
N LYS A 204 -4.77 -12.14 -3.22
CA LYS A 204 -4.30 -13.24 -4.03
C LYS A 204 -5.14 -13.30 -5.31
N LEU A 205 -4.48 -13.21 -6.46
CA LEU A 205 -5.15 -13.26 -7.74
C LEU A 205 -5.34 -14.70 -8.17
N GLU A 206 -6.43 -14.94 -8.89
CA GLU A 206 -6.66 -16.19 -9.61
C GLU A 206 -6.12 -16.07 -11.03
N SER A 207 -5.65 -17.17 -11.59
CA SER A 207 -5.17 -17.25 -12.98
C SER A 207 -6.29 -17.00 -13.98
N ASN A 208 -5.93 -16.53 -15.17
CA ASN A 208 -6.86 -16.34 -16.29
C ASN A 208 -8.14 -15.56 -15.93
N THR A 209 -8.03 -14.63 -14.99
CA THR A 209 -9.17 -13.92 -14.40
C THR A 209 -9.07 -12.44 -14.69
N ALA A 210 -10.21 -11.85 -15.07
CA ALA A 210 -10.33 -10.42 -15.28
C ALA A 210 -10.51 -9.69 -13.94
N TYR A 211 -9.77 -8.62 -13.74
CA TYR A 211 -9.81 -7.80 -12.53
C TYR A 211 -9.93 -6.33 -12.87
N ARG A 212 -10.55 -5.59 -11.95
CA ARG A 212 -10.50 -4.14 -11.92
C ARG A 212 -10.01 -3.68 -10.56
N ALA A 213 -9.03 -2.79 -10.59
CA ALA A 213 -8.50 -2.15 -9.41
C ALA A 213 -9.19 -0.80 -9.18
N PHE A 214 -9.52 -0.50 -7.93
CA PHE A 214 -10.18 0.73 -7.52
C PHE A 214 -9.45 1.36 -6.34
N LEU A 215 -9.12 2.63 -6.48
CA LEU A 215 -8.64 3.48 -5.40
C LEU A 215 -9.82 4.15 -4.73
N ILE A 216 -10.02 3.84 -3.45
CA ILE A 216 -11.17 4.28 -2.65
C ILE A 216 -10.73 4.92 -1.33
N PRO A 217 -11.57 5.74 -0.67
CA PRO A 217 -11.32 6.22 0.69
C PRO A 217 -11.28 5.08 1.71
N THR A 218 -10.37 5.17 2.68
CA THR A 218 -10.30 4.26 3.85
C THR A 218 -11.25 4.66 4.98
N PHE A 219 -11.56 5.96 5.09
CA PHE A 219 -12.36 6.55 6.17
C PHE A 219 -13.78 6.91 5.72
N GLU A 220 -14.76 6.66 6.58
CA GLU A 220 -16.19 6.80 6.27
C GLU A 220 -16.57 8.23 5.89
N THR A 221 -15.95 9.23 6.53
CA THR A 221 -16.12 10.65 6.18
C THR A 221 -15.81 10.92 4.71
N GLY A 222 -14.73 10.32 4.17
CA GLY A 222 -14.34 10.40 2.77
C GLY A 222 -15.25 9.60 1.85
N ARG A 223 -15.69 8.41 2.27
CA ARG A 223 -16.66 7.60 1.50
C ARG A 223 -17.97 8.37 1.27
N LEU A 224 -18.54 8.94 2.34
CA LEU A 224 -19.80 9.68 2.27
C LEU A 224 -19.65 10.97 1.47
N SER A 225 -18.57 11.75 1.71
CA SER A 225 -18.30 12.99 0.98
C SER A 225 -18.17 12.76 -0.53
N GLY A 226 -17.38 11.76 -0.95
CA GLY A 226 -17.22 11.42 -2.36
C GLY A 226 -18.51 10.90 -3.03
N LEU A 227 -19.46 10.39 -2.25
CA LEU A 227 -20.79 10.00 -2.72
C LEU A 227 -21.82 11.14 -2.68
N GLY A 228 -21.45 12.31 -2.17
CA GLY A 228 -22.36 13.45 -1.97
C GLY A 228 -23.36 13.24 -0.82
N LEU A 229 -23.01 12.40 0.16
CA LEU A 229 -23.83 12.10 1.34
C LEU A 229 -23.35 12.92 2.55
N ASP A 230 -24.27 13.22 3.48
CA ASP A 230 -23.92 13.91 4.72
C ASP A 230 -23.01 13.05 5.61
N ASN A 231 -21.97 13.68 6.15
CA ASN A 231 -21.01 13.05 7.05
C ASN A 231 -20.92 13.75 8.41
N SER A 232 -21.79 14.74 8.70
CA SER A 232 -21.71 15.65 9.85
C SER A 232 -21.67 15.01 11.25
N VAL A 233 -22.10 13.74 11.37
CA VAL A 233 -22.15 12.98 12.63
C VAL A 233 -21.16 11.82 12.68
N ILE A 234 -20.29 11.70 11.67
CA ILE A 234 -19.36 10.58 11.53
C ILE A 234 -18.03 10.90 12.19
N ASP A 235 -17.53 9.95 12.97
CA ASP A 235 -16.19 10.05 13.54
C ASP A 235 -15.12 10.03 12.45
N ALA A 236 -14.15 10.94 12.55
CA ALA A 236 -13.07 11.10 11.57
C ALA A 236 -12.33 9.78 11.31
N GLN A 237 -12.13 8.96 12.35
CA GLN A 237 -11.37 7.73 12.26
C GLN A 237 -12.20 6.49 11.90
N GLN A 238 -13.53 6.63 11.78
CA GLN A 238 -14.41 5.55 11.39
C GLN A 238 -14.00 4.99 10.02
N ALA A 239 -13.81 3.67 9.94
CA ALA A 239 -13.46 3.01 8.69
C ALA A 239 -14.65 3.01 7.71
N SER A 240 -14.37 3.11 6.41
CA SER A 240 -15.38 3.12 5.35
C SER A 240 -16.14 1.80 5.18
N TRP A 241 -15.61 0.72 5.73
CA TRP A 241 -16.28 -0.57 5.77
C TRP A 241 -15.99 -1.29 7.08
N ASN A 242 -16.87 -2.26 7.34
CA ASN A 242 -16.69 -3.27 8.36
C ASN A 242 -16.73 -4.64 7.68
N GLY A 243 -16.18 -5.68 8.33
CA GLY A 243 -16.14 -7.03 7.75
C GLY A 243 -17.48 -7.76 7.63
N SER A 244 -18.62 -7.07 7.81
CA SER A 244 -19.96 -7.67 7.83
C SER A 244 -20.96 -7.07 6.82
N SER A 245 -20.75 -5.84 6.37
CA SER A 245 -21.68 -5.14 5.47
C SER A 245 -21.44 -5.52 4.01
N ASN A 246 -22.46 -6.09 3.36
CA ASN A 246 -22.44 -6.39 1.94
C ASN A 246 -23.04 -5.25 1.12
N ASN A 247 -22.79 -5.23 -0.20
CA ASN A 247 -23.27 -4.21 -1.13
C ASN A 247 -22.91 -2.77 -0.71
N ILE A 248 -21.67 -2.56 -0.28
CA ILE A 248 -21.19 -1.23 0.12
C ILE A 248 -20.79 -0.45 -1.14
N GLU A 249 -21.30 0.77 -1.28
CA GLU A 249 -20.92 1.69 -2.35
C GLU A 249 -19.76 2.59 -1.91
N PHE A 250 -18.76 2.74 -2.79
CA PHE A 250 -17.61 3.63 -2.62
C PHE A 250 -17.48 4.60 -3.80
N PRO A 251 -17.05 5.84 -3.55
CA PRO A 251 -16.57 6.71 -4.61
C PRO A 251 -15.22 6.20 -5.13
N VAL A 252 -14.98 6.32 -6.42
CA VAL A 252 -13.75 5.88 -7.07
C VAL A 252 -12.91 7.09 -7.47
N TYR A 253 -11.71 7.20 -6.91
CA TYR A 253 -10.78 8.27 -7.24
C TYR A 253 -9.85 7.92 -8.41
N TYR A 254 -9.58 6.63 -8.61
CA TYR A 254 -8.80 6.13 -9.73
C TYR A 254 -9.14 4.64 -9.96
N HIS A 255 -9.10 4.18 -11.20
CA HIS A 255 -9.30 2.77 -11.52
C HIS A 255 -8.57 2.35 -12.79
N TRP A 256 -8.26 1.06 -12.89
CA TRP A 256 -7.71 0.47 -14.11
C TRP A 256 -8.08 -1.01 -14.21
N PHE A 257 -7.99 -1.54 -15.42
CA PHE A 257 -8.33 -2.92 -15.73
C PHE A 257 -7.08 -3.75 -16.01
N PHE A 258 -7.11 -5.04 -15.66
CA PHE A 258 -6.09 -6.00 -16.09
C PHE A 258 -6.66 -7.43 -16.08
N LYS A 259 -5.94 -8.37 -16.70
CA LYS A 259 -6.18 -9.81 -16.56
C LYS A 259 -4.91 -10.52 -16.14
N THR A 260 -5.07 -11.57 -15.38
CA THR A 260 -3.99 -12.49 -15.05
C THR A 260 -3.82 -13.55 -16.12
N GLY A 261 -2.59 -14.03 -16.28
CA GLY A 261 -2.27 -15.16 -17.16
C GLY A 261 -2.29 -16.50 -16.43
N ASP A 262 -1.68 -17.50 -17.07
CA ASP A 262 -1.45 -18.80 -16.47
C ASP A 262 -0.52 -18.70 -15.26
N ASN A 263 -0.73 -19.56 -14.26
CA ASN A 263 0.17 -19.69 -13.12
C ASN A 263 1.41 -20.50 -13.53
N GLN A 264 2.33 -19.88 -14.28
CA GLN A 264 3.63 -20.44 -14.68
C GLN A 264 4.79 -19.74 -13.95
N ASP A 265 4.55 -19.28 -12.74
CA ASP A 265 5.56 -18.66 -11.90
C ASP A 265 6.55 -19.69 -11.32
N PHE A 266 7.63 -19.21 -10.69
CA PHE A 266 8.61 -20.11 -10.06
C PHE A 266 7.97 -21.09 -9.07
N GLU A 267 6.98 -20.63 -8.27
CA GLU A 267 6.27 -21.50 -7.32
C GLU A 267 5.56 -22.67 -8.02
N SER A 268 4.84 -22.40 -9.12
CA SER A 268 4.18 -23.44 -9.91
C SER A 268 5.16 -24.44 -10.51
N LEU A 269 6.31 -23.97 -11.02
CA LEU A 269 7.34 -24.83 -11.59
C LEU A 269 7.98 -25.71 -10.50
N VAL A 270 8.26 -25.15 -9.32
CA VAL A 270 8.78 -25.91 -8.18
C VAL A 270 7.78 -26.97 -7.71
N LYS A 271 6.48 -26.68 -7.73
CA LYS A 271 5.43 -27.66 -7.37
C LYS A 271 5.35 -28.86 -8.31
N ILE A 272 5.83 -28.73 -9.55
CA ILE A 272 5.84 -29.81 -10.55
C ILE A 272 7.11 -30.68 -10.41
N LEU A 273 8.11 -30.25 -9.63
CA LEU A 273 9.32 -31.04 -9.43
C LEU A 273 9.01 -32.36 -8.71
N GLU A 274 9.16 -33.46 -9.43
CA GLU A 274 9.11 -34.80 -8.87
C GLU A 274 10.53 -35.21 -8.41
N PRO A 275 10.78 -35.41 -7.10
CA PRO A 275 12.06 -35.91 -6.64
C PRO A 275 12.26 -37.33 -7.17
N ARG A 276 13.27 -37.51 -8.01
CA ARG A 276 13.70 -38.85 -8.46
C ARG A 276 14.74 -39.37 -7.50
N ILE A 277 14.46 -40.51 -6.88
CA ILE A 277 15.48 -41.27 -6.16
C ILE A 277 16.50 -41.72 -7.21
N MET A 278 17.67 -41.10 -7.20
CA MET A 278 18.76 -41.51 -8.08
C MET A 278 19.35 -42.82 -7.58
N ASP A 279 19.82 -43.65 -8.51
CA ASP A 279 20.59 -44.85 -8.17
C ASP A 279 21.73 -44.46 -7.22
N SER A 280 21.96 -45.26 -6.18
CA SER A 280 22.98 -44.97 -5.17
C SER A 280 24.39 -44.88 -5.75
N ARG A 281 24.62 -45.37 -6.98
CA ARG A 281 25.89 -45.28 -7.71
C ARG A 281 26.04 -44.00 -8.53
N LEU A 282 24.97 -43.21 -8.68
CA LEU A 282 24.99 -42.00 -9.51
C LEU A 282 25.68 -40.85 -8.76
N GLY A 283 26.68 -40.23 -9.39
CA GLY A 283 27.50 -39.19 -8.73
C GLY A 283 28.56 -39.75 -7.77
N ILE A 284 28.64 -41.07 -7.62
CA ILE A 284 29.76 -41.74 -6.94
C ILE A 284 30.77 -42.13 -8.00
N ARG A 285 32.01 -41.70 -7.82
CA ARG A 285 33.15 -42.14 -8.61
C ARG A 285 34.24 -42.50 -7.62
N ASP A 286 34.73 -43.72 -7.71
CA ASP A 286 35.92 -44.12 -6.96
C ASP A 286 37.07 -43.22 -7.40
N MET A 287 37.64 -42.50 -6.44
CA MET A 287 38.87 -41.75 -6.64
C MET A 287 40.02 -42.61 -6.15
N ASP A 288 41.02 -42.79 -7.01
CA ASP A 288 42.26 -43.43 -6.61
C ASP A 288 43.02 -42.51 -5.65
N GLY A 289 42.96 -42.87 -4.37
CA GLY A 289 43.64 -42.18 -3.27
C GLY A 289 45.02 -42.74 -2.94
N SER A 290 45.53 -43.71 -3.73
CA SER A 290 46.83 -44.32 -3.48
C SER A 290 48.00 -43.35 -3.72
N SER A 291 47.79 -42.31 -4.53
CA SER A 291 48.79 -41.30 -4.88
C SER A 291 48.18 -39.88 -4.88
N PRO A 292 47.90 -39.30 -3.70
CA PRO A 292 47.16 -38.03 -3.58
C PRO A 292 47.91 -36.80 -4.11
N GLY A 293 49.22 -36.91 -4.38
CA GLY A 293 50.04 -35.81 -4.88
C GLY A 293 50.20 -34.65 -3.90
N PHE A 294 50.70 -33.51 -4.38
CA PHE A 294 50.82 -32.24 -3.63
C PHE A 294 51.51 -32.30 -2.25
N GLY A 295 52.47 -33.23 -2.07
CA GLY A 295 53.26 -33.34 -0.83
C GLY A 295 52.60 -34.16 0.28
N LEU A 296 51.47 -34.80 0.03
CA LEU A 296 50.87 -35.79 0.93
C LEU A 296 51.59 -37.14 0.77
N THR A 297 52.06 -37.71 1.88
CA THR A 297 52.93 -38.89 1.90
C THR A 297 52.22 -40.19 2.27
N GLU A 298 50.99 -40.13 2.78
CA GLU A 298 50.15 -41.29 3.06
C GLU A 298 48.86 -41.18 2.23
N GLY A 299 48.64 -42.18 1.37
CA GLY A 299 47.39 -42.35 0.63
C GLY A 299 46.35 -43.09 1.47
N THR A 300 45.12 -43.15 0.97
CA THR A 300 44.10 -44.05 1.53
C THR A 300 44.20 -45.41 0.85
N ASP A 301 44.16 -46.50 1.63
CA ASP A 301 44.04 -47.88 1.11
C ASP A 301 42.79 -48.09 0.23
#